data_AF-A0A6A3A0X2-F1
#
_entry.id   AF-A0A6A3A0X2-F1
#
_cell.length_a   1.000
_cell.length_b   1.000
_cell.length_c   1.000
_cell.angle_alpha   90.00
_cell.angle_beta   90.00
_cell.angle_gamma   90.00
#
_symmetry.space_group_name_H-M   'P 1'
#
loop_
_entity.id
_entity.type
_entity.pdbx_description
1 polymer ?
#
loop_
_entity_poly.entity_id
_entity_poly.type
_entity_poly.pdbx_seq_one_letter_code
_entity_poly.pdbx_strand_id
1 'polypeptide(L)'
;MNVLEVNKTDYESCNSDHPLHNWTTGAGRDVVPLNVTRHYYFISGKGFCYGGMKLAVRVENLPPPPKAAPLNEKSDSSPSTVFYRGQLVLPAAFAIAALWDAFVRIW
;
A
#
# COMPACT_ATOMS: atom_id res chain seq x y z
N MET A 1 -20.94 -15.24 2.52
CA MET A 1 -19.60 -15.23 1.92
C MET A 1 -18.65 -15.41 3.08
N ASN A 2 -17.76 -16.37 2.96
CA ASN A 2 -16.97 -16.85 4.09
C ASN A 2 -15.52 -16.95 3.63
N VAL A 3 -14.58 -16.74 4.55
CA VAL A 3 -13.16 -16.98 4.32
C VAL A 3 -12.78 -18.22 5.11
N LEU A 4 -12.68 -19.34 4.41
CA LEU A 4 -12.38 -20.64 5.01
C LEU A 4 -10.98 -21.07 4.60
N GLU A 5 -10.14 -21.38 5.58
CA GLU A 5 -8.84 -22.02 5.36
C GLU A 5 -9.03 -23.53 5.26
N VAL A 6 -8.45 -24.16 4.24
CA VAL A 6 -8.63 -25.58 3.92
C VAL A 6 -7.31 -26.23 3.53
N ASN A 7 -7.33 -27.56 3.39
CA ASN A 7 -6.22 -28.33 2.83
C ASN A 7 -6.16 -28.19 1.30
N LYS A 8 -5.02 -28.58 0.70
CA LYS A 8 -4.84 -28.57 -0.76
C LYS A 8 -5.92 -29.38 -1.49
N THR A 9 -6.26 -30.57 -0.99
CA THR A 9 -7.28 -31.43 -1.60
C THR A 9 -8.65 -30.76 -1.59
N ASP A 10 -9.05 -30.20 -0.46
CA ASP A 10 -10.32 -29.51 -0.29
C ASP A 10 -10.40 -28.21 -1.11
N TYR A 11 -9.26 -27.54 -1.32
CA TYR A 11 -9.16 -26.40 -2.22
C TYR A 11 -9.35 -26.78 -3.71
N GLU A 12 -8.87 -27.96 -4.11
CA GLU A 12 -9.04 -28.47 -5.46
C GLU A 12 -10.47 -28.95 -5.71
N SER A 13 -11.04 -29.70 -4.75
CA SER A 13 -12.41 -30.22 -4.83
C SER A 13 -13.49 -29.20 -4.43
N CYS A 14 -13.09 -28.01 -3.94
CA CYS A 14 -13.97 -26.99 -3.38
C CYS A 14 -14.84 -27.50 -2.20
N ASN A 15 -14.27 -28.35 -1.35
CA ASN A 15 -14.96 -28.87 -0.16
C ASN A 15 -14.90 -27.84 0.98
N SER A 16 -16.07 -27.35 1.40
CA SER A 16 -16.22 -26.40 2.51
C SER A 16 -16.75 -27.00 3.81
N ASP A 17 -16.93 -28.32 3.88
CA ASP A 17 -17.60 -29.00 5.00
C ASP A 17 -16.69 -29.10 6.23
N HIS A 18 -15.38 -29.24 6.00
CA HIS A 18 -14.37 -29.41 7.06
C HIS A 18 -13.23 -28.39 6.92
N PRO A 19 -13.49 -27.09 7.11
CA PRO A 19 -12.43 -26.10 7.08
C PRO A 19 -11.48 -26.28 8.27
N LEU A 20 -10.19 -26.07 8.04
CA LEU A 20 -9.19 -26.01 9.09
C LEU A 20 -9.45 -24.82 10.03
N HIS A 21 -9.83 -23.69 9.43
CA HIS A 21 -10.12 -22.47 10.16
C HIS A 21 -11.17 -21.63 9.43
N ASN A 22 -12.04 -20.98 10.19
CA ASN A 22 -13.03 -20.05 9.66
C ASN A 22 -12.67 -18.63 10.09
N TRP A 23 -12.17 -17.84 9.15
CA TRP A 23 -11.76 -16.45 9.37
C TRP A 23 -12.90 -15.44 9.23
N THR A 24 -14.13 -15.91 8.99
CA THR A 24 -15.28 -15.04 8.71
C THR A 24 -15.71 -14.27 9.97
N THR A 25 -15.60 -12.94 9.93
CA THR A 25 -15.99 -12.02 11.01
C THR A 25 -17.38 -11.38 10.78
N GLY A 26 -17.97 -11.59 9.60
CA GLY A 26 -19.33 -11.13 9.24
C GLY A 26 -19.40 -9.70 8.69
N ALA A 27 -18.37 -8.87 8.88
CA ALA A 27 -18.30 -7.51 8.35
C ALA A 27 -17.61 -7.40 6.97
N GLY A 28 -17.13 -8.53 6.42
CA GLY A 28 -16.47 -8.58 5.10
C GLY A 28 -15.04 -8.03 5.06
N ARG A 29 -14.41 -7.79 6.22
CA ARG A 29 -13.01 -7.35 6.35
C ARG A 29 -12.23 -8.35 7.20
N ASP A 30 -12.20 -9.59 6.72
CA ASP A 30 -11.55 -10.68 7.43
C ASP A 30 -10.02 -10.55 7.29
N VAL A 31 -9.32 -10.61 8.43
CA VAL A 31 -7.86 -10.48 8.50
C VAL A 31 -7.26 -11.83 8.85
N VAL A 32 -6.34 -12.30 8.02
CA VAL A 32 -5.65 -13.58 8.21
C VAL A 32 -4.15 -13.35 8.39
N PRO A 33 -3.58 -13.66 9.57
CA PRO A 33 -2.15 -13.55 9.80
C PRO A 33 -1.38 -14.71 9.15
N LEU A 34 -0.33 -14.39 8.40
CA LEU A 34 0.51 -15.34 7.66
C LEU A 34 1.89 -15.48 8.32
N ASN A 35 1.90 -16.01 9.55
CA ASN A 35 3.11 -16.04 10.39
C ASN A 35 4.04 -17.23 10.12
N VAL A 36 3.57 -18.25 9.40
CA VAL A 36 4.32 -19.49 9.17
C VAL A 36 4.58 -19.67 7.68
N THR A 37 5.81 -20.02 7.32
CA THR A 37 6.20 -20.34 5.95
C THR A 37 5.52 -21.62 5.49
N ARG A 38 4.41 -21.49 4.75
CA ARG A 38 3.69 -22.61 4.14
C ARG A 38 2.77 -22.15 3.01
N HIS A 39 2.17 -23.12 2.33
CA HIS A 39 1.04 -22.88 1.44
C HIS A 39 -0.25 -22.80 2.24
N TYR A 40 -0.93 -21.67 2.13
CA TYR A 40 -2.28 -21.45 2.65
C TYR A 40 -3.28 -21.54 1.51
N TYR A 41 -4.40 -22.21 1.74
CA TYR A 41 -5.47 -22.33 0.78
C TYR A 41 -6.75 -21.80 1.39
N PHE A 42 -7.38 -20.86 0.69
CA PHE A 42 -8.61 -20.22 1.12
C PHE A 42 -9.70 -20.43 0.08
N ILE A 43 -10.92 -20.71 0.53
CA ILE A 43 -12.09 -20.87 -0.32
C ILE A 43 -13.29 -20.10 0.25
N SER A 44 -14.21 -19.73 -0.64
CA SER A 44 -15.56 -19.32 -0.27
C SER A 44 -16.53 -20.50 -0.36
N GLY A 45 -17.31 -20.73 0.68
CA GLY A 45 -18.31 -21.81 0.73
C GLY A 45 -19.54 -21.56 -0.16
N LYS A 46 -20.56 -22.41 -0.02
CA LYS A 46 -21.87 -22.29 -0.73
C LYS A 46 -21.75 -22.27 -2.26
N GLY A 47 -20.78 -22.99 -2.82
CA GLY A 47 -20.59 -23.14 -4.26
C GLY A 47 -19.81 -21.99 -4.95
N PHE A 48 -19.51 -20.90 -4.25
CA PHE A 48 -18.74 -19.78 -4.81
C PHE A 48 -17.30 -20.17 -5.18
N CYS A 49 -16.72 -21.17 -4.50
CA CYS A 49 -15.42 -21.73 -4.86
C CYS A 49 -15.38 -22.25 -6.32
N TYR A 50 -16.45 -22.93 -6.79
CA TYR A 50 -16.54 -23.39 -8.18
C TYR A 50 -16.67 -22.22 -9.17
N GLY A 51 -17.20 -21.08 -8.72
CA GLY A 51 -17.21 -19.82 -9.46
C GLY A 51 -15.87 -19.09 -9.46
N GLY A 52 -14.81 -19.67 -8.88
CA GLY A 52 -13.46 -19.10 -8.84
C GLY A 52 -13.13 -18.29 -7.58
N MET A 53 -14.03 -18.20 -6.59
CA MET A 53 -13.72 -17.54 -5.31
C MET A 53 -12.88 -18.43 -4.41
N LYS A 54 -11.62 -18.60 -4.79
CA LYS A 54 -10.59 -19.32 -4.04
C LYS A 54 -9.22 -18.68 -4.24
N LEU A 55 -8.36 -18.77 -3.23
CA LEU A 55 -7.04 -18.15 -3.21
C LEU A 55 -6.00 -19.12 -2.64
N ALA A 56 -4.87 -19.26 -3.33
CA ALA A 56 -3.70 -19.99 -2.82
C ALA A 56 -2.58 -18.98 -2.55
N VAL A 57 -2.07 -18.96 -1.31
CA VAL A 57 -0.99 -18.06 -0.89
C VAL A 57 0.23 -18.88 -0.49
N ARG A 58 1.36 -18.64 -1.15
CA ARG A 58 2.65 -19.22 -0.79
C ARG A 58 3.41 -18.21 0.06
N VAL A 59 3.59 -18.53 1.34
CA VAL A 59 4.36 -17.70 2.27
C VAL A 59 5.79 -18.22 2.29
N GLU A 60 6.75 -17.34 1.97
CA GLU A 60 8.17 -17.63 1.93
C GLU A 60 8.95 -16.71 2.87
N ASN A 61 10.11 -17.15 3.34
CA ASN A 61 11.02 -16.27 4.07
C ASN A 61 11.64 -15.26 3.10
N LEU A 62 11.73 -14.00 3.53
CA LEU A 62 12.41 -12.99 2.73
C LEU A 62 13.88 -13.39 2.55
N PRO A 63 14.43 -13.20 1.34
CA PRO A 63 15.87 -13.33 1.16
C PRO A 63 16.59 -12.33 2.08
N PRO A 64 17.81 -12.66 2.54
CA PRO A 64 18.59 -11.73 3.36
C PRO A 64 18.76 -10.41 2.61
N PRO A 65 18.74 -9.27 3.31
CA PRO A 65 18.89 -7.97 2.67
C PRO A 65 20.21 -7.94 1.88
N PRO A 66 20.22 -7.33 0.68
CA PRO A 66 21.45 -7.20 -0.08
C PRO A 66 22.50 -6.47 0.76
N LYS A 67 23.72 -7.04 0.79
CA LYS A 67 24.85 -6.45 1.52
C LYS A 67 25.04 -5.03 1.01
N ALA A 68 24.99 -4.05 1.92
CA ALA A 68 25.20 -2.64 1.57
C ALA A 68 26.51 -2.51 0.77
N ALA A 69 26.43 -1.86 -0.39
CA ALA A 69 27.62 -1.54 -1.16
C ALA A 69 28.56 -0.68 -0.29
N PRO A 70 29.89 -0.84 -0.38
CA PRO A 70 30.81 0.07 0.28
C PRO A 70 30.50 1.51 -0.16
N LEU A 71 30.27 2.40 0.81
CA LEU A 71 30.15 3.83 0.56
C LEU A 71 31.51 4.33 0.05
N ASN A 72 31.61 4.55 -1.26
CA ASN A 72 32.66 5.40 -1.80
C ASN A 72 32.27 6.85 -1.47
N GLU A 73 32.78 7.37 -0.36
CA GLU A 73 32.70 8.78 0.01
C GLU A 73 33.57 9.65 -0.90
N LYS A 74 33.27 9.69 -2.20
CA LYS A 74 33.80 10.69 -3.13
C LYS A 74 32.75 10.96 -4.20
N SER A 75 31.95 11.99 -3.98
CA SER A 75 31.63 12.99 -5.01
C SER A 75 30.72 14.07 -4.42
N ASP A 76 31.36 15.22 -4.20
CA ASP A 76 30.90 16.54 -4.65
C ASP A 76 29.53 17.03 -4.19
N SER A 77 29.60 17.97 -3.27
CA SER A 77 28.58 18.96 -2.93
C SER A 77 27.94 19.56 -4.18
N SER A 78 26.78 19.06 -4.57
CA SER A 78 25.89 19.72 -5.51
C SER A 78 25.04 20.73 -4.72
N PRO A 79 25.16 22.05 -4.95
CA PRO A 79 24.26 23.00 -4.31
C PRO A 79 22.90 22.88 -5.00
N SER A 80 21.94 22.23 -4.35
CA SER A 80 20.56 22.24 -4.79
C SER A 80 20.07 23.69 -4.80
N THR A 81 19.68 24.14 -5.99
CA THR A 81 19.05 25.41 -6.33
C THR A 81 17.72 25.60 -5.59
N VAL A 82 17.78 25.98 -4.31
CA VAL A 82 16.61 26.32 -3.47
C VAL A 82 16.19 27.79 -3.62
N PHE A 83 16.86 28.58 -4.47
CA PHE A 83 16.66 30.04 -4.51
C PHE A 83 15.60 30.58 -5.49
N TYR A 84 15.10 29.79 -6.45
CA TYR A 84 14.21 30.35 -7.49
C TYR A 84 12.73 30.48 -7.11
N ARG A 85 12.27 29.83 -6.03
CA ARG A 85 10.82 29.86 -5.66
C ARG A 85 10.45 31.00 -4.73
N GLY A 86 11.41 31.54 -3.96
CA GLY A 86 11.18 32.65 -3.03
C GLY A 86 11.31 34.04 -3.64
N GLN A 87 12.06 34.19 -4.74
CA GLN A 87 12.41 35.50 -5.30
C GLN A 87 11.31 36.20 -6.13
N LEU A 88 10.24 35.50 -6.52
CA LEU A 88 9.13 36.11 -7.27
C LEU A 88 7.89 36.43 -6.41
N VAL A 89 7.73 35.79 -5.27
CA VAL A 89 6.51 35.93 -4.44
C VAL A 89 6.50 37.26 -3.68
N LEU A 90 7.67 37.71 -3.22
CA LEU A 90 7.82 38.97 -2.48
C LEU A 90 7.51 40.22 -3.33
N PRO A 91 8.13 40.46 -4.50
CA PRO A 91 7.88 41.69 -5.27
C PRO A 91 6.45 41.77 -5.85
N ALA A 92 5.83 40.63 -6.20
CA ALA A 92 4.48 40.61 -6.75
C ALA A 92 3.42 41.04 -5.70
N ALA A 93 3.57 40.63 -4.44
CA ALA A 93 2.65 41.01 -3.37
C ALA A 93 2.71 42.52 -3.06
N PHE A 94 3.91 43.12 -3.09
CA PHE A 94 4.07 44.57 -2.89
C PHE A 94 3.44 45.39 -4.02
N ALA A 95 3.54 44.96 -5.27
CA ALA A 95 2.94 45.66 -6.41
C ALA A 95 1.40 45.68 -6.33
N ILE A 96 0.78 44.56 -5.92
CA ILE A 96 -0.68 44.46 -5.76
C ILE A 96 -1.17 45.35 -4.62
N ALA A 97 -0.45 45.38 -3.48
CA ALA A 97 -0.79 46.25 -2.36
C ALA A 97 -0.69 47.74 -2.72
N ALA A 98 0.36 48.15 -3.45
CA ALA A 98 0.53 49.53 -3.88
C ALA A 98 -0.56 49.99 -4.86
N LEU A 99 -0.97 49.11 -5.78
CA LEU A 99 -2.08 49.38 -6.70
C LEU A 99 -3.41 49.54 -5.96
N TRP A 100 -3.66 48.73 -4.93
CA TRP A 100 -4.87 48.83 -4.12
C TRP A 100 -4.92 50.13 -3.28
N ASP A 101 -3.80 50.51 -2.65
CA ASP A 101 -3.72 51.73 -1.84
C ASP A 101 -3.91 53.00 -2.71
N ALA A 102 -3.36 53.00 -3.93
CA ALA A 102 -3.55 54.09 -4.89
C ALA A 102 -5.02 54.22 -5.33
N PHE A 103 -5.72 53.10 -5.55
CA PHE A 103 -7.14 53.12 -5.91
C PHE A 103 -8.02 53.69 -4.80
N VAL A 104 -7.78 53.30 -3.54
CA VAL A 104 -8.54 53.82 -2.38
C VAL A 104 -8.32 55.31 -2.15
N ARG A 105 -7.16 55.86 -2.52
CA ARG A 105 -6.86 57.30 -2.36
C ARG A 105 -7.39 58.19 -3.48
N ILE A 106 -7.82 57.61 -4.60
CA ILE A 106 -8.32 58.36 -5.78
C ILE A 106 -9.85 58.47 -5.78
N TRP A 107 -10.56 57.70 -4.94
CA TRP A 107 -12.01 57.81 -4.71
C TRP A 107 -12.31 58.43 -3.36
#